data_AF-A0A3M1EN94-F1
#
_entry.id   AF-A0A3M1EN94-F1
#
_cell.length_a   1.000
_cell.length_b   1.000
_cell.length_c   1.000
_cell.angle_alpha   90.00
_cell.angle_beta   90.00
_cell.angle_gamma   90.00
#
_symmetry.space_group_name_H-M   'P 1'
#
loop_
_entity.id
_entity.type
_entity.pdbx_description
1 polymer ?
#
loop_
_entity_poly.entity_id
_entity_poly.type
_entity_poly.pdbx_seq_one_letter_code
_entity_poly.pdbx_strand_id
1 'polypeptide(L)'
;MVELHLMITDEATGQPVEATISVDGQVIARNVAEFKVRLPGHLTDRPVTVTVEAPGYEKWEVEARWNINHSRGFRAPVKLKKLEPQA
;
A
#
# COMPACT_ATOMS: atom_id res chain seq x y z
N MET A 1 -13.63 10.40 -8.25
CA MET A 1 -12.17 10.20 -8.18
C MET A 1 -11.85 9.82 -6.75
N VAL A 2 -11.10 8.73 -6.54
CA VAL A 2 -10.80 8.22 -5.19
C VAL A 2 -9.34 8.51 -4.93
N GLU A 3 -9.04 9.12 -3.79
CA GLU A 3 -7.66 9.30 -3.34
C GLU A 3 -7.31 8.17 -2.38
N LEU A 4 -6.34 7.36 -2.77
CA LEU A 4 -5.73 6.34 -1.94
C LEU A 4 -4.48 6.95 -1.31
N HIS A 5 -4.45 6.98 0.02
CA HIS A 5 -3.30 7.43 0.78
C HIS A 5 -2.79 6.28 1.64
N LEU A 6 -1.57 5.83 1.34
CA LEU A 6 -0.86 4.78 2.04
C LEU A 6 0.30 5.41 2.81
N MET A 7 0.36 5.14 4.10
CA MET A 7 1.49 5.50 4.95
C MET A 7 2.17 4.21 5.38
N ILE A 8 3.46 4.09 5.08
CA ILE A 8 4.26 2.89 5.29
C ILE A 8 5.09 3.09 6.54
N THR A 9 4.78 2.32 7.57
CA THR A 9 5.43 2.39 8.87
C THR A 9 5.85 1.00 9.34
N ASP A 10 6.96 0.94 10.04
CA ASP A 10 7.41 -0.25 10.77
C ASP A 10 6.41 -0.57 11.88
N GLU A 11 5.93 -1.81 11.93
CA GLU A 11 4.91 -2.23 12.91
C GLU A 11 5.39 -2.11 14.37
N ALA A 12 6.68 -2.35 14.62
CA ALA A 12 7.25 -2.40 15.96
C ALA A 12 7.62 -1.01 16.50
N THR A 13 8.12 -0.14 15.64
CA THR A 13 8.67 1.17 16.00
C THR A 13 7.78 2.34 15.59
N GLY A 14 6.81 2.12 14.69
CA GLY A 14 5.98 3.17 14.11
C GLY A 14 6.74 4.14 13.20
N GLN A 15 8.02 3.89 12.91
CA GLN A 15 8.85 4.77 12.08
C GLN A 15 8.49 4.61 10.60
N PRO A 16 8.55 5.70 9.81
CA PRO A 16 8.35 5.61 8.36
C PRO A 16 9.41 4.71 7.72
N VAL A 17 8.99 3.83 6.81
CA VAL A 17 9.87 2.89 6.11
C VAL A 17 9.81 3.15 4.61
N GLU A 18 10.96 3.31 3.99
CA GLU A 18 11.06 3.42 2.53
C GLU A 18 10.77 2.07 1.87
N ALA A 19 9.69 2.03 1.09
CA ALA A 19 9.27 0.83 0.39
C ALA A 19 9.01 1.07 -1.09
N THR A 20 8.94 -0.02 -1.83
CA THR A 20 8.45 -0.07 -3.21
C THR A 20 6.99 -0.46 -3.19
N ILE A 21 6.18 0.28 -3.95
CA ILE A 21 4.74 0.07 -4.05
C ILE A 21 4.41 -0.36 -5.47
N SER A 22 3.77 -1.51 -5.56
CA SER A 22 3.29 -2.09 -6.80
C SER A 22 1.76 -2.17 -6.76
N VAL A 23 1.11 -1.78 -7.84
CA VAL A 23 -0.34 -1.87 -8.01
C VAL A 23 -0.59 -2.71 -9.25
N ASP A 24 -1.32 -3.82 -9.11
CA ASP A 24 -1.55 -4.80 -10.17
C ASP A 24 -0.25 -5.35 -10.76
N GLY A 25 0.78 -5.53 -9.93
CA GLY A 25 2.13 -5.95 -10.35
C GLY A 25 2.96 -4.85 -11.04
N GLN A 26 2.40 -3.67 -11.29
CA GLN A 26 3.13 -2.54 -11.83
C GLN A 26 3.69 -1.67 -10.71
N VAL A 27 5.01 -1.44 -10.70
CA VAL A 27 5.64 -0.53 -9.74
C VAL A 27 5.20 0.90 -10.02
N ILE A 28 4.53 1.53 -9.05
CA ILE A 28 4.04 2.91 -9.17
C ILE A 28 4.94 3.88 -8.39
N ALA A 29 5.60 3.40 -7.34
CA ALA A 29 6.56 4.19 -6.55
C ALA A 29 7.68 3.31 -5.96
N ARG A 30 8.85 3.89 -5.73
CA ARG A 30 10.03 3.24 -5.14
C ARG A 30 10.66 4.15 -4.10
N ASN A 31 11.19 3.57 -3.02
CA ASN A 31 11.81 4.29 -1.91
C ASN A 31 10.91 5.41 -1.37
N VAL A 32 9.65 5.09 -1.11
CA VAL A 32 8.68 6.02 -0.53
C VAL A 32 8.18 5.49 0.80
N ALA A 33 8.07 6.37 1.79
CA ALA A 33 7.42 6.07 3.07
C ALA A 33 5.94 6.50 3.09
N GLU A 34 5.54 7.36 2.15
CA GLU A 34 4.15 7.79 1.97
C GLU A 34 3.83 7.82 0.48
N PHE A 35 2.65 7.34 0.11
CA PHE A 35 2.19 7.34 -1.27
C PHE A 35 0.73 7.77 -1.38
N LYS A 36 0.48 8.65 -2.35
CA LYS A 36 -0.86 9.17 -2.67
C LYS A 36 -1.12 8.93 -4.13
N VAL A 37 -2.12 8.13 -4.45
CA VAL A 37 -2.57 7.90 -5.83
C VAL A 37 -4.04 8.24 -5.97
N ARG A 38 -4.36 8.91 -7.07
CA ARG A 38 -5.73 9.18 -7.46
C ARG A 38 -6.19 8.11 -8.43
N LEU A 39 -7.06 7.24 -7.95
CA LEU A 39 -7.64 6.18 -8.74
C LEU A 39 -8.98 6.64 -9.33
N PRO A 40 -9.32 6.24 -10.57
CA PRO A 40 -10.64 6.48 -11.12
C PRO A 40 -11.68 5.76 -10.23
N GLY A 41 -12.76 6.47 -9.87
CA GLY A 41 -13.78 5.96 -8.93
C GLY A 41 -14.65 4.82 -9.46
N HIS A 42 -14.35 4.30 -10.66
CA HIS A 42 -15.05 3.19 -11.33
C HIS A 42 -14.20 1.90 -11.34
N LEU A 43 -13.31 1.69 -10.36
CA LEU A 43 -12.62 0.40 -10.17
C LEU A 43 -13.56 -0.71 -9.63
N THR A 44 -14.84 -0.64 -9.97
CA THR A 44 -15.92 -1.48 -9.43
C THR A 44 -15.97 -2.89 -10.01
N ASP A 45 -15.25 -3.16 -11.10
CA ASP A 45 -15.35 -4.46 -11.78
C ASP A 45 -14.18 -5.41 -11.45
N ARG A 46 -12.99 -4.88 -11.13
CA ARG A 46 -11.80 -5.70 -10.86
C ARG A 46 -11.16 -5.35 -9.52
N PRO A 47 -10.84 -6.35 -8.68
CA PRO A 47 -10.02 -6.12 -7.51
C PRO A 47 -8.65 -5.58 -7.95
N VAL A 48 -8.11 -4.66 -7.16
CA VAL A 48 -6.76 -4.13 -7.38
C VAL A 48 -5.87 -4.66 -6.28
N THR A 49 -4.80 -5.35 -6.66
CA THR A 49 -3.79 -5.85 -5.71
C THR A 49 -2.75 -4.76 -5.49
N VAL A 50 -2.60 -4.33 -4.24
CA VAL A 50 -1.53 -3.41 -3.83
C VAL A 50 -0.50 -4.20 -3.03
N THR A 51 0.72 -4.17 -3.50
CA THR A 51 1.87 -4.85 -2.88
C THR A 51 2.87 -3.79 -2.43
N VAL A 52 3.36 -3.93 -1.20
CA VAL A 52 4.38 -3.06 -0.61
C VAL A 52 5.54 -3.92 -0.13
N GLU A 53 6.73 -3.61 -0.64
CA GLU A 53 7.95 -4.37 -0.40
C GLU A 53 9.05 -3.43 0.06
N ALA A 54 9.66 -3.73 1.21
CA ALA A 54 10.83 -3.02 1.72
C ALA A 54 11.94 -4.00 2.07
N PRO A 55 13.21 -3.64 1.85
CA PRO A 55 14.34 -4.49 2.20
C PRO A 55 14.39 -4.73 3.71
N GLY A 56 14.43 -6.00 4.13
CA GLY A 56 14.41 -6.39 5.54
C GLY A 56 13.00 -6.45 6.17
N TYR A 57 11.95 -6.37 5.37
CA TYR A 57 10.55 -6.44 5.80
C TYR A 57 9.76 -7.51 5.06
N GLU A 58 8.74 -8.05 5.71
CA GLU A 58 7.78 -8.97 5.10
C GLU A 58 7.01 -8.25 4.01
N LYS A 59 6.80 -8.93 2.88
CA LYS A 59 5.97 -8.42 1.79
C LYS A 59 4.56 -8.22 2.31
N TRP A 60 4.06 -7.00 2.19
CA TRP A 60 2.68 -6.67 2.53
C TRP A 60 1.86 -6.62 1.25
N GLU A 61 0.71 -7.29 1.24
CA GLU A 61 -0.15 -7.37 0.07
C GLU A 61 -1.60 -7.25 0.51
N VAL A 62 -2.36 -6.39 -0.16
CA VAL A 62 -3.79 -6.24 0.07
C VAL A 62 -4.53 -6.28 -1.26
N GLU A 63 -5.58 -7.08 -1.32
CA GLU A 63 -6.55 -7.02 -2.39
C GLU A 63 -7.63 -6.00 -2.02
N ALA A 64 -7.65 -4.88 -2.71
CA ALA A 64 -8.64 -3.83 -2.51
C ALA A 64 -9.77 -3.98 -3.54
N ARG A 65 -10.94 -4.43 -3.07
CA ARG A 65 -12.18 -4.41 -3.86
C ARG A 65 -12.97 -3.14 -3.52
N TRP A 66 -12.76 -2.09 -4.31
CA TRP A 66 -13.43 -0.81 -4.10
C TRP A 66 -14.84 -0.80 -4.70
N ASN A 67 -15.84 -1.16 -3.90
CA ASN A 67 -17.24 -0.85 -4.21
C ASN A 67 -17.57 0.58 -3.71
N ILE A 68 -16.95 1.58 -4.33
CA ILE A 68 -17.07 2.97 -3.88
C ILE A 68 -18.28 3.61 -4.56
N ASN A 69 -19.47 3.39 -3.99
CA ASN A 69 -20.67 4.13 -4.36
C ASN A 69 -20.65 5.58 -3.81
N HIS A 70 -19.65 5.95 -2.98
CA HIS A 70 -19.51 7.27 -2.35
C HIS A 70 -18.05 7.72 -2.33
N SER A 71 -17.73 8.80 -3.03
CA SER A 71 -16.42 9.46 -3.24
C SER A 71 -15.59 9.87 -2.00
N ARG A 72 -15.46 9.04 -0.96
CA ARG A 72 -14.57 9.31 0.19
C ARG A 72 -13.23 8.60 -0.01
N GLY A 73 -12.14 9.36 0.04
CA GLY A 73 -10.78 8.83 -0.05
C GLY A 73 -10.52 7.71 0.96
N PHE A 74 -9.70 6.74 0.55
CA PHE A 74 -9.37 5.57 1.35
C PHE A 74 -7.98 5.76 1.96
N ARG A 75 -7.90 5.72 3.30
CA ARG A 75 -6.63 5.70 4.03
C ARG A 75 -6.40 4.29 4.55
N ALA A 76 -5.35 3.65 4.06
CA ALA A 76 -4.90 2.37 4.58
C ALA A 76 -3.50 2.54 5.21
N PRO A 77 -3.37 2.36 6.54
CA PRO A 77 -2.06 2.32 7.17
C PRO A 77 -1.38 0.99 6.78
N VAL A 78 -0.20 1.07 6.15
CA VAL A 78 0.63 -0.08 5.81
C VAL A 78 1.62 -0.28 6.94
N LYS A 79 1.43 -1.35 7.70
CA LYS A 79 2.35 -1.76 8.77
C LYS A 79 3.22 -2.88 8.26
N LEU A 80 4.50 -2.59 8.04
CA LEU A 80 5.47 -3.58 7.62
C LEU A 80 6.08 -4.25 8.85
N LYS A 81 6.07 -5.58 8.84
CA LYS A 81 6.73 -6.39 9.87
C LYS A 81 8.15 -6.69 9.42
N LYS A 82 9.14 -6.48 10.29
CA LYS A 82 10.54 -6.81 9.97
C LYS A 82 10.67 -8.32 9.76
N LEU A 83 11.40 -8.70 8.72
CA LEU A 83 11.90 -10.06 8.58
C LEU A 83 12.94 -10.24 9.68
N GLU A 84 12.59 -11.00 10.73
CA GLU A 84 13.61 -11.42 11.69
C GLU A 84 14.69 -12.18 10.91
N PRO A 85 15.98 -11.80 11.03
CA PRO A 85 17.04 -12.62 10.48
C PRO A 85 16.96 -13.96 11.19
N GLN A 86 16.53 -15.00 10.45
CA GLN A 86 16.54 -16.36 10.95
C GLN A 86 18.02 -16.72 11.16
N ALA A 87 18.43 -16.75 12.43
CA ALA A 87 19.80 -17.04 12.88
C ALA A 87 20.16 -18.51 12.70
#